data_AF-A0A1V4YDZ5-F1
#
_entry.id   AF-A0A1V4YDZ5-F1
#
_cell.length_a   1.000
_cell.length_b   1.000
_cell.length_c   1.000
_cell.angle_alpha   90.00
_cell.angle_beta   90.00
_cell.angle_gamma   90.00
#
_symmetry.space_group_name_H-M   'P 1'
#
loop_
_entity.id
_entity.type
_entity.pdbx_description
1 polymer ?
#
loop_
_entity_poly.entity_id
_entity_poly.type
_entity_poly.pdbx_seq_one_letter_code
_entity_poly.pdbx_strand_id
1 'polypeptide(L)'
;MQFACKGHQGTGQCYFTGGSWKIEVSKMNEYELPEVQKKALDNWIMLNIVPQKTPNKNLTSYALKNLFEQSPDGFFITNKQLKEAMVRCDFVPVNKNKLNWEFRVSLRSPGSK
;
A
#
# COMPACT_ATOMS: atom_id res chain seq x y z
N MET A 1 21.98 0.44 26.39
CA MET A 1 21.85 1.84 25.98
C MET A 1 21.67 1.88 24.47
N GLN A 2 20.51 2.32 23.99
CA GLN A 2 20.24 2.49 22.56
C GLN A 2 20.83 3.84 22.13
N PHE A 3 21.74 3.85 21.16
CA PHE A 3 22.20 5.07 20.52
C PHE A 3 21.59 5.14 19.12
N ALA A 4 20.84 6.20 18.86
CA ALA A 4 20.31 6.49 17.53
C ALA A 4 21.40 7.18 16.70
N CYS A 5 21.88 6.50 15.66
CA CYS A 5 22.78 7.11 14.67
C CYS A 5 21.99 8.08 13.78
N LYS A 6 22.21 9.39 13.94
CA LYS A 6 21.75 10.40 12.99
C LYS A 6 22.58 10.26 11.70
N GLY A 7 21.95 9.88 10.58
CA GLY A 7 22.62 10.03 9.28
C GLY A 7 22.10 9.20 8.11
N HIS A 8 21.26 8.19 8.31
CA HIS A 8 20.75 7.39 7.20
C HIS A 8 19.23 7.23 7.32
N GLN A 9 18.51 7.54 6.25
CA GLN A 9 17.05 7.37 6.15
C GLN A 9 16.70 5.88 6.01
N GLY A 10 17.04 5.08 7.03
CA GLY A 10 16.72 3.67 7.10
C GLY A 10 16.64 3.26 8.56
N THR A 11 15.48 2.74 8.96
CA THR A 11 15.22 2.17 10.28
C THR A 11 15.92 0.80 10.38
N GLY A 12 17.25 0.78 10.46
CA GLY A 12 18.03 -0.42 10.74
C GLY A 12 18.53 -0.40 12.19
N GLN A 13 18.48 -1.54 12.88
CA GLN A 13 19.18 -1.69 14.15
C GLN A 13 20.69 -1.84 13.89
N CYS A 14 21.49 -0.94 14.46
CA CYS A 14 22.94 -1.03 14.42
C CYS A 14 23.43 -1.84 15.62
N TYR A 15 24.29 -2.83 15.39
CA TYR A 15 24.97 -3.54 16.47
C TYR A 15 26.48 -3.65 16.19
N PHE A 16 27.26 -3.67 17.27
CA PHE A 16 28.72 -3.72 17.21
C PHE A 16 29.19 -5.15 17.51
N THR A 17 29.85 -5.80 16.56
CA THR A 17 30.47 -7.12 16.76
C THR A 17 31.87 -7.15 16.15
N GLY A 18 32.85 -7.65 16.89
CA GLY A 18 34.20 -7.91 16.36
C GLY A 18 34.97 -6.68 15.85
N GLY A 19 34.74 -5.49 16.41
CA GLY A 19 35.48 -4.28 16.03
C GLY A 19 34.96 -3.55 14.79
N SER A 20 33.81 -3.95 14.25
CA SER A 20 33.21 -3.30 13.08
C SER A 20 31.71 -3.09 13.25
N TRP A 21 31.20 -1.97 12.72
CA TRP A 21 29.77 -1.65 12.72
C TRP A 21 29.07 -2.49 11.65
N LYS A 22 28.09 -3.28 12.06
CA LYS A 22 27.22 -4.01 11.13
C LYS A 22 25.82 -3.42 11.18
N ILE A 23 25.27 -3.21 10.00
CA ILE A 23 23.86 -2.85 9.82
C ILE A 23 23.12 -4.16 9.58
N GLU A 24 22.19 -4.51 10.47
CA GLU A 24 21.21 -5.53 10.15
C GLU A 24 20.20 -4.90 9.20
N VAL A 25 20.40 -5.09 7.91
CA VAL A 25 19.34 -4.85 6.94
C VAL A 25 18.37 -6.01 7.13
N SER A 26 17.46 -5.89 8.10
CA SER A 26 16.29 -6.75 8.22
C SER A 26 15.70 -6.84 6.82
N LYS A 27 15.71 -8.04 6.21
CA LYS A 27 15.28 -8.33 4.84
C LYS A 27 14.04 -7.49 4.50
N MET A 28 14.25 -6.36 3.83
CA MET A 28 13.16 -5.62 3.22
C MET A 28 12.64 -6.58 2.16
N ASN A 29 11.45 -7.14 2.41
CA ASN A 29 10.80 -8.04 1.50
C ASN A 29 10.71 -7.31 0.15
N GLU A 30 11.35 -7.84 -0.89
CA GLU A 30 11.50 -7.24 -2.23
C GLU A 30 10.16 -6.74 -2.82
N TYR A 31 9.05 -7.25 -2.29
CA TYR A 31 7.69 -6.96 -2.71
C TYR A 31 6.96 -5.90 -1.87
N GLU A 32 7.58 -5.34 -0.83
CA GLU A 32 6.97 -4.31 0.01
C GLU A 32 7.23 -2.89 -0.52
N LEU A 33 6.15 -2.10 -0.59
CA LEU A 33 6.25 -0.68 -0.93
C LEU A 33 6.96 0.10 0.19
N PRO A 34 7.83 1.08 -0.15
CA PRO A 34 8.34 2.06 0.81
C PRO A 34 7.20 2.76 1.55
N GLU A 35 7.41 3.16 2.81
CA GLU A 35 6.36 3.79 3.63
C GLU A 35 5.72 5.02 2.97
N VAL A 36 6.51 5.82 2.25
CA VAL A 36 6.00 6.98 1.50
C VAL A 36 5.02 6.56 0.41
N GLN A 37 5.33 5.48 -0.32
CA GLN A 37 4.45 4.93 -1.35
C GLN A 37 3.21 4.28 -0.74
N LYS A 38 3.35 3.56 0.39
CA LYS A 38 2.21 3.00 1.14
C LYS A 38 1.23 4.12 1.52
N LYS A 39 1.73 5.22 2.08
CA LYS A 39 0.91 6.40 2.45
C LYS A 39 0.26 7.07 1.25
N ALA A 40 0.97 7.23 0.14
CA ALA A 40 0.41 7.82 -1.08
C ALA A 40 -0.74 6.96 -1.65
N LEU A 41 -0.57 5.64 -1.68
CA LEU A 41 -1.60 4.70 -2.10
C LEU A 41 -2.81 4.70 -1.15
N ASP A 42 -2.57 4.66 0.16
CA ASP A 42 -3.63 4.67 1.17
C ASP A 42 -4.43 5.98 1.10
N ASN A 43 -3.76 7.13 0.92
CA ASN A 43 -4.41 8.43 0.71
C ASN A 43 -5.26 8.43 -0.57
N TRP A 44 -4.73 7.92 -1.68
CA TRP A 44 -5.48 7.84 -2.93
C TRP A 44 -6.75 6.98 -2.76
N ILE A 45 -6.64 5.84 -2.08
CA ILE A 45 -7.78 4.97 -1.75
C ILE A 45 -8.82 5.74 -0.94
N MET A 46 -8.44 6.40 0.15
CA MET A 46 -9.38 7.13 1.00
C MET A 46 -10.06 8.31 0.29
N LEU A 47 -9.36 8.97 -0.64
CA LEU A 47 -9.90 10.09 -1.40
C LEU A 47 -10.83 9.64 -2.53
N ASN A 48 -10.47 8.58 -3.25
CA ASN A 48 -11.13 8.18 -4.49
C ASN A 48 -12.11 7.01 -4.34
N ILE A 49 -12.01 6.22 -3.28
CA ILE A 49 -12.83 5.02 -3.09
C ILE A 49 -13.78 5.26 -1.92
N VAL A 50 -15.07 4.99 -2.15
CA VAL A 50 -16.10 5.08 -1.11
C VAL A 50 -16.80 3.72 -0.93
N PRO A 51 -17.14 3.33 0.31
CA PRO A 51 -17.86 2.08 0.55
C PRO A 51 -19.28 2.15 -0.02
N GLN A 52 -19.78 1.01 -0.49
CA GLN A 52 -21.14 0.86 -1.01
C GLN A 52 -21.82 -0.42 -0.49
N LYS A 53 -23.14 -0.48 -0.61
CA LYS A 53 -23.94 -1.64 -0.18
C LYS A 53 -23.82 -2.81 -1.17
N THR A 54 -23.76 -2.51 -2.46
CA THR A 54 -23.71 -3.50 -3.54
C THR A 54 -22.29 -3.72 -4.03
N PRO A 55 -21.87 -4.98 -4.29
CA PRO A 55 -20.59 -5.25 -4.93
C PRO A 55 -20.58 -4.73 -6.36
N ASN A 56 -19.53 -4.00 -6.73
CA ASN A 56 -19.34 -3.55 -8.10
C ASN A 56 -18.34 -4.47 -8.81
N LYS A 57 -18.84 -5.30 -9.74
CA LYS A 57 -18.03 -6.27 -10.49
C LYS A 57 -16.98 -5.61 -11.39
N ASN A 58 -17.15 -4.33 -11.73
CA ASN A 58 -16.22 -3.58 -12.56
C ASN A 58 -15.05 -3.00 -11.75
N LEU A 59 -15.19 -2.88 -10.43
CA LEU A 59 -14.14 -2.33 -9.54
C LEU A 59 -13.43 -3.46 -8.79
N THR A 60 -12.78 -4.33 -9.57
CA THR A 60 -11.90 -5.36 -9.01
C THR A 60 -10.55 -4.78 -8.58
N SER A 61 -9.77 -5.54 -7.82
CA SER A 61 -8.38 -5.18 -7.49
C SER A 61 -7.55 -4.85 -8.72
N TYR A 62 -7.76 -5.56 -9.84
CA TYR A 62 -7.04 -5.27 -11.08
C TYR A 62 -7.47 -3.94 -11.70
N ALA A 63 -8.78 -3.67 -11.74
CA ALA A 63 -9.29 -2.40 -12.27
C ALA A 63 -8.84 -1.21 -11.42
N LEU A 64 -8.94 -1.32 -10.10
CA LEU A 64 -8.50 -0.28 -9.15
C LEU A 64 -6.98 -0.05 -9.24
N LYS A 65 -6.20 -1.10 -9.44
CA LYS A 65 -4.75 -1.03 -9.63
C LYS A 65 -4.42 -0.19 -10.87
N ASN A 66 -5.09 -0.47 -11.99
CA ASN A 66 -4.90 0.29 -13.23
C ASN A 66 -5.38 1.75 -13.09
N LEU A 67 -6.45 2.01 -12.33
CA LEU A 67 -6.94 3.37 -12.07
C LEU A 67 -5.95 4.20 -11.25
N PHE A 68 -5.34 3.58 -10.23
CA PHE A 68 -4.27 4.23 -9.47
C PHE A 68 -3.07 4.55 -10.36
N GLU A 69 -2.60 3.59 -11.15
CA GLU A 69 -1.46 3.78 -12.07
C GLU A 69 -1.68 4.87 -13.11
N GLN A 70 -2.94 5.12 -13.51
CA GLN A 70 -3.32 6.18 -14.45
C GLN A 70 -3.56 7.54 -13.77
N SER A 71 -3.54 7.60 -12.44
CA SER A 71 -3.73 8.85 -11.71
C SER A 71 -2.48 9.74 -11.75
N PRO A 72 -2.59 11.07 -11.60
CA PRO A 72 -1.44 11.99 -11.67
C PRO A 72 -0.31 11.67 -10.69
N ASP A 73 -0.66 11.18 -9.49
CA ASP A 73 0.28 10.76 -8.44
C ASP A 73 0.47 9.22 -8.41
N GLY A 74 0.01 8.55 -9.46
CA GLY A 74 0.07 7.11 -9.63
C GLY A 74 1.49 6.61 -9.84
N PHE A 75 1.75 5.41 -9.34
CA PHE A 75 2.98 4.67 -9.64
C PHE A 75 2.66 3.18 -9.80
N PHE A 76 3.60 2.44 -10.38
CA PHE A 76 3.42 1.03 -10.64
C PHE A 76 3.25 0.24 -9.34
N ILE A 77 2.17 -0.53 -9.25
CA ILE A 77 1.90 -1.40 -8.10
C ILE A 77 1.43 -2.78 -8.55
N THR A 78 1.71 -3.79 -7.74
CA THR A 78 1.18 -5.13 -7.96
C THR A 78 -0.26 -5.24 -7.44
N ASN A 79 -1.00 -6.22 -7.97
CA ASN A 79 -2.32 -6.58 -7.44
C ASN A 79 -2.27 -6.91 -5.94
N LYS A 80 -1.18 -7.51 -5.46
CA LYS A 80 -1.00 -7.86 -4.04
C LYS A 80 -0.89 -6.60 -3.18
N GLN A 81 -0.06 -5.64 -3.59
CA GLN A 81 0.14 -4.38 -2.86
C GLN A 81 -1.15 -3.57 -2.76
N LEU A 82 -1.96 -3.50 -3.83
CA LEU A 82 -3.26 -2.87 -3.76
C LEU A 82 -4.21 -3.59 -2.78
N LYS A 83 -4.28 -4.93 -2.82
CA LYS A 83 -5.14 -5.69 -1.91
C LYS A 83 -4.78 -5.43 -0.44
N GLU A 84 -3.48 -5.40 -0.13
CA GLU A 84 -3.00 -5.07 1.21
C GLU A 84 -3.36 -3.64 1.60
N ALA A 85 -3.23 -2.67 0.69
CA ALA A 85 -3.62 -1.28 0.92
C ALA A 85 -5.13 -1.11 1.18
N MET A 86 -5.97 -1.80 0.40
CA MET A 86 -7.43 -1.81 0.60
C MET A 86 -7.78 -2.34 2.00
N VAL A 87 -7.14 -3.42 2.45
CA VAL A 87 -7.35 -3.98 3.79
C VAL A 87 -6.85 -3.04 4.89
N ARG A 88 -5.71 -2.34 4.68
CA ARG A 88 -5.24 -1.31 5.62
C ARG A 88 -6.20 -0.13 5.75
N CYS A 89 -6.92 0.21 4.68
CA CYS A 89 -7.95 1.25 4.66
C CYS A 89 -9.35 0.73 5.07
N ASP A 90 -9.43 -0.41 5.77
CA ASP A 90 -10.66 -1.04 6.24
C ASP A 90 -11.65 -1.50 5.14
N PHE A 91 -11.21 -1.63 3.88
CA PHE A 91 -12.02 -2.21 2.82
C PHE A 91 -11.89 -3.73 2.78
N VAL A 92 -13.01 -4.41 3.00
CA VAL A 92 -13.06 -5.87 3.01
C VAL A 92 -13.45 -6.40 1.61
N PRO A 93 -12.68 -7.35 1.04
CA PRO A 93 -13.05 -8.00 -0.21
C PRO A 93 -14.27 -8.91 -0.03
N VAL A 94 -15.10 -8.99 -1.05
CA VAL A 94 -16.29 -9.87 -1.08
C VAL A 94 -15.89 -11.33 -1.10
N ASN A 95 -14.83 -11.66 -1.84
CA ASN A 95 -14.31 -13.02 -1.94
C ASN A 95 -12.77 -13.01 -1.98
N LYS A 96 -12.14 -13.45 -0.90
CA LYS A 96 -10.68 -13.52 -0.73
C LYS A 96 -10.02 -14.62 -1.58
N ASN A 97 -10.78 -15.63 -2.01
CA ASN A 97 -10.26 -16.78 -2.74
C ASN A 97 -10.06 -16.51 -4.25
N LYS A 98 -10.53 -15.35 -4.75
CA LYS A 98 -10.36 -14.97 -6.14
C LYS A 98 -8.99 -14.32 -6.41
N LEU A 99 -8.46 -14.51 -7.61
CA LEU A 99 -7.26 -13.80 -8.07
C LEU A 99 -7.47 -12.29 -8.12
N ASN A 100 -8.61 -11.85 -8.66
CA ASN A 100 -9.04 -10.46 -8.66
C ASN A 100 -10.09 -10.28 -7.58
N TRP A 101 -9.78 -9.50 -6.54
CA TRP A 101 -10.70 -9.27 -5.44
C TRP A 101 -11.77 -8.28 -5.86
N GLU A 102 -13.02 -8.62 -5.59
CA GLU A 102 -14.16 -7.71 -5.74
C GLU A 102 -14.40 -7.00 -4.43
N PHE A 103 -14.75 -5.72 -4.48
CA PHE A 103 -15.03 -4.90 -3.31
C PHE A 103 -16.44 -4.29 -3.41
N ARG A 104 -17.05 -4.01 -2.26
CA ARG A 104 -18.30 -3.25 -2.18
C ARG A 104 -17.97 -1.77 -2.11
N VAL A 105 -17.49 -1.23 -3.24
CA VAL A 105 -17.02 0.15 -3.33
C VAL A 105 -17.48 0.79 -4.63
N SER A 106 -17.47 2.12 -4.66
CA SER A 106 -17.56 2.92 -5.87
C SER A 106 -16.43 3.93 -5.93
N LEU A 107 -16.17 4.45 -7.13
CA LEU A 107 -15.29 5.61 -7.30
C LEU A 107 -16.06 6.87 -6.90
N ARG A 108 -15.40 7.75 -6.16
CA ARG A 108 -15.86 9.11 -5.93
C ARG A 108 -15.85 9.82 -7.29
N SER A 109 -16.98 10.38 -7.70
CA SER A 109 -17.04 11.19 -8.92
C SER A 109 -16.20 12.46 -8.74
N PRO A 110 -15.44 12.91 -9.75
CA PRO A 110 -14.65 14.15 -9.68
C PRO A 110 -15.50 15.44 -9.63
N GLY A 111 -16.78 15.36 -9.25
CA GLY A 111 -17.74 16.46 -9.35
C GLY A 111 -18.62 16.69 -8.12
N SER A 112 -18.26 16.18 -6.93
CA SER A 112 -18.98 16.51 -5.69
C SER A 112 -18.14 17.47 -4.84
N LYS A 113 -18.19 18.76 -5.19
CA LYS A 113 -17.91 19.88 -4.29
C LYS A 113 -19.21 20.64 -4.07
#